data_AF-I3ZAY9-F1
#
_entry.id   AF-I3ZAY9-F1
#
_cell.length_a   1.000
_cell.length_b   1.000
_cell.length_c   1.000
_cell.angle_alpha   90.00
_cell.angle_beta   90.00
_cell.angle_gamma   90.00
#
_symmetry.space_group_name_H-M   'P 1'
#
loop_
_entity.id
_entity.type
_entity.pdbx_description
1 polymer ?
#
loop_
_entity_poly.entity_id
_entity_poly.type
_entity_poly.pdbx_seq_one_letter_code
_entity_poly.pdbx_strand_id
1 'polypeptide(L)'
;MPVLDVEACKSFVYANRIIADHFKATAQEVLEAVQTFEDTDTRLRLADLSRTAEERAAQHENLAELQERDMGVRCHCPNVAVRAV
;
A
#
# COMPACT_ATOMS: atom_id res chain seq x y z
N MET A 1 -22.14 21.47 2.63
CA MET A 1 -20.97 20.95 3.37
C MET A 1 -20.84 19.48 3.03
N PRO A 2 -19.70 18.98 2.54
CA PRO A 2 -19.54 17.55 2.32
C PRO A 2 -19.57 16.88 3.69
N VAL A 3 -20.47 15.91 3.85
CA VAL A 3 -20.53 15.07 5.04
C VAL A 3 -19.20 14.31 5.10
N LEU A 4 -18.42 14.60 6.14
CA LEU A 4 -17.15 13.94 6.48
C LEU A 4 -17.48 12.55 7.00
N ASP A 5 -17.54 11.55 6.12
CA ASP A 5 -17.64 10.16 6.55
C ASP A 5 -16.28 9.71 7.10
N VAL A 6 -16.06 10.01 8.38
CA VAL A 6 -14.86 9.63 9.13
C VAL A 6 -14.60 8.12 9.07
N GLU A 7 -15.65 7.29 8.98
CA GLU A 7 -15.51 5.84 8.88
C GLU A 7 -15.00 5.42 7.50
N ALA A 8 -15.43 6.09 6.43
CA ALA A 8 -14.84 5.90 5.11
C ALA A 8 -13.36 6.34 5.09
N CYS A 9 -12.98 7.40 5.81
CA CYS A 9 -11.59 7.86 5.91
C CYS A 9 -10.71 6.81 6.59
N LYS A 10 -11.18 6.31 7.74
CA LYS A 10 -10.51 5.24 8.49
C LYS A 10 -10.37 3.98 7.66
N SER A 11 -11.43 3.62 6.92
CA SER A 11 -11.43 2.47 6.02
C SER A 11 -10.38 2.62 4.90
N PHE A 12 -10.23 3.81 4.32
CA PHE A 12 -9.18 4.09 3.33
C PHE A 12 -7.77 3.97 3.93
N VAL A 13 -7.53 4.57 5.10
CA VAL A 13 -6.25 4.46 5.82
C VAL A 13 -5.92 2.99 6.08
N TYR A 14 -6.88 2.25 6.63
CA TYR A 14 -6.72 0.84 6.95
C TYR A 14 -6.43 0.00 5.70
N ALA A 15 -7.16 0.21 4.61
CA ALA A 15 -6.94 -0.51 3.35
C ALA A 15 -5.53 -0.26 2.79
N ASN A 16 -5.06 0.99 2.78
CA ASN A 16 -3.72 1.31 2.28
C ASN A 16 -2.63 0.72 3.16
N ARG A 17 -2.81 0.68 4.49
CA ARG A 17 -1.87 0.01 5.39
C ARG A 17 -1.79 -1.50 5.14
N ILE A 18 -2.93 -2.18 4.97
CA ILE A 18 -2.93 -3.61 4.60
C ILE A 18 -2.18 -3.84 3.29
N ILE A 19 -2.43 -3.02 2.27
CA ILE A 19 -1.79 -3.16 0.96
C ILE A 19 -0.27 -2.91 1.09
N ALA A 20 0.14 -1.91 1.86
CA ALA A 20 1.55 -1.65 2.13
C ALA A 20 2.23 -2.83 2.83
N ASP A 21 1.61 -3.37 3.88
CA ASP A 21 2.12 -4.53 4.62
C ASP A 21 2.24 -5.76 3.71
N HIS A 22 1.26 -5.98 2.83
CA HIS A 22 1.31 -7.07 1.86
C HIS A 22 2.50 -6.92 0.90
N PHE A 23 2.71 -5.72 0.34
CA PHE A 23 3.86 -5.49 -0.54
C PHE A 23 5.20 -5.64 0.18
N LYS A 24 5.30 -5.21 1.45
CA LYS A 24 6.50 -5.43 2.28
C LYS A 24 6.77 -6.91 2.51
N ALA A 25 5.75 -7.68 2.84
CA ALA A 25 5.86 -9.13 3.01
C ALA A 25 6.33 -9.80 1.71
N THR A 26 5.74 -9.44 0.56
CA THR A 26 6.18 -9.93 -0.75
C THR A 26 7.62 -9.54 -1.06
N ALA A 27 8.02 -8.29 -0.78
CA ALA A 27 9.40 -7.85 -1.00
C ALA A 27 10.39 -8.68 -0.18
N GLN A 28 10.03 -8.98 1.07
CA GLN A 28 10.84 -9.82 1.97
C GLN A 28 10.92 -11.27 1.47
N GLU A 29 9.80 -11.90 1.11
CA GLU A 29 9.78 -13.26 0.56
C GLU A 29 10.65 -13.38 -0.70
N VAL A 30 10.59 -12.38 -1.58
CA VAL A 30 11.42 -12.35 -2.80
C VAL A 30 12.90 -12.19 -2.45
N LEU A 31 13.23 -11.35 -1.47
CA LEU A 31 14.61 -11.13 -1.04
C LEU A 31 15.21 -12.37 -0.35
N GLU A 32 14.41 -13.12 0.41
CA GLU A 32 14.77 -14.43 0.94
C GLU A 32 14.97 -15.45 -0.20
N ALA A 33 14.09 -15.46 -1.20
CA ALA A 33 14.22 -16.32 -2.37
C ALA A 33 15.50 -16.03 -3.18
N VAL A 34 15.88 -14.76 -3.37
CA VAL A 34 17.12 -14.35 -4.06
C VAL A 34 18.36 -15.03 -3.51
N GLN A 35 18.39 -15.30 -2.19
CA GLN A 35 19.55 -15.94 -1.54
C GLN A 35 19.69 -17.43 -1.89
N THR A 36 18.63 -18.05 -2.43
CA THR A 36 18.60 -19.47 -2.76
C THR A 36 18.93 -19.78 -4.23
N PHE A 37 18.88 -18.77 -5.11
CA PHE A 37 19.21 -18.93 -6.52
C PHE A 37 20.70 -18.69 -6.78
N GLU A 38 21.35 -19.58 -7.55
CA GLU A 38 22.75 -19.42 -7.98
C GLU A 38 22.88 -18.56 -9.26
N ASP A 39 21.86 -18.57 -10.12
CA ASP A 39 21.86 -17.84 -11.38
C ASP A 39 21.83 -16.32 -11.19
N THR A 40 22.83 -15.63 -11.73
CA THR A 40 23.03 -14.19 -11.49
C THR A 40 21.95 -13.34 -12.16
N ASP A 41 21.51 -13.70 -13.36
CA ASP A 41 20.46 -12.98 -14.08
C ASP A 41 19.11 -13.08 -13.35
N THR A 42 18.78 -14.27 -12.85
CA THR A 42 17.57 -14.50 -12.04
C THR A 42 17.63 -13.70 -10.74
N ARG A 43 18.77 -13.66 -10.05
CA ARG A 43 18.95 -12.84 -8.85
C ARG A 43 18.73 -11.35 -9.11
N LEU A 44 19.26 -10.82 -10.22
CA LEU A 44 19.09 -9.42 -10.58
C LEU A 44 17.62 -9.09 -10.85
N ARG A 45 16.90 -9.95 -11.58
CA ARG A 45 15.45 -9.76 -11.85
C ARG A 45 14.61 -9.82 -10.58
N LEU A 46 14.91 -10.75 -9.68
CA LEU A 46 14.20 -10.88 -8.41
C LEU A 46 14.50 -9.70 -7.47
N ALA A 47 15.74 -9.21 -7.44
CA ALA A 47 16.09 -8.01 -6.68
C ALA A 47 15.36 -6.77 -7.21
N ASP A 48 15.22 -6.62 -8.53
CA ASP A 48 14.45 -5.54 -9.16
C ASP A 48 12.96 -5.60 -8.81
N LEU A 49 12.40 -6.83 -8.78
CA LEU A 49 11.02 -7.07 -8.37
C LEU A 49 10.79 -6.75 -6.88
N SER A 50 11.73 -7.14 -6.01
CA SER A 50 11.71 -6.80 -4.58
C SER A 50 11.71 -5.28 -4.39
N ARG A 51 12.62 -4.55 -5.06
CA ARG A 51 12.66 -3.08 -5.00
C ARG A 51 11.36 -2.44 -5.48
N THR A 52 10.79 -2.93 -6.57
CA THR A 52 9.51 -2.43 -7.11
C THR A 52 8.36 -2.64 -6.11
N ALA A 53 8.35 -3.76 -5.38
CA ALA A 53 7.37 -4.03 -4.34
C ALA A 53 7.55 -3.06 -3.15
N GLU A 54 8.77 -2.78 -2.72
CA GLU A 54 9.05 -1.79 -1.67
C GLU A 54 8.60 -0.38 -2.06
N GLU A 55 8.86 0.05 -3.30
CA GLU A 55 8.41 1.35 -3.81
C GLU A 55 6.88 1.48 -3.78
N ARG A 56 6.16 0.40 -4.14
CA ARG A 56 4.69 0.35 -4.04
C ARG A 56 4.21 0.38 -2.60
N ALA A 57 4.85 -0.36 -1.70
CA ALA A 57 4.53 -0.32 -0.28
C ALA A 57 4.64 1.12 0.25
N ALA A 58 5.78 1.78 0.00
CA ALA A 58 6.02 3.15 0.42
C ALA A 58 4.97 4.12 -0.16
N GLN A 59 4.54 3.92 -1.40
CA GLN A 59 3.46 4.72 -1.99
C GLN A 59 2.15 4.60 -1.19
N HIS A 60 1.75 3.39 -0.81
CA HIS A 60 0.52 3.16 -0.04
C HIS A 60 0.64 3.68 1.40
N GLU A 61 1.81 3.58 2.03
CA GLU A 61 2.05 4.21 3.33
C GLU A 61 1.92 5.73 3.27
N ASN A 62 2.53 6.36 2.26
CA ASN A 62 2.41 7.79 2.04
C ASN A 62 0.94 8.22 1.84
N LEU A 63 0.14 7.44 1.11
CA LEU A 63 -1.30 7.70 0.95
C LEU A 63 -2.06 7.58 2.28
N ALA A 64 -1.74 6.57 3.10
CA ALA A 64 -2.33 6.41 4.42
C ALA A 64 -1.95 7.58 5.34
N GLU A 65 -0.68 7.96 5.38
CA GLU A 65 -0.19 9.08 6.20
C GLU A 65 -0.80 10.42 5.80
N LEU A 66 -0.88 10.71 4.50
CA LEU A 66 -1.52 11.92 4.00
C LEU A 66 -2.99 11.97 4.45
N GLN A 67 -3.70 10.86 4.32
CA GLN A 67 -5.10 10.77 4.74
C GLN A 67 -5.25 10.89 6.27
N GLU A 68 -4.34 10.35 7.07
CA GLU A 68 -4.34 10.49 8.53
C GLU A 68 -4.11 11.93 8.98
N ARG A 69 -3.20 12.66 8.31
CA ARG A 69 -2.94 14.08 8.58
C ARG A 69 -4.13 14.97 8.19
N ASP A 70 -4.84 14.59 7.13
CA ASP A 70 -5.99 15.34 6.62
C ASP A 70 -7.33 14.92 7.28
N MET A 71 -7.30 13.91 8.16
CA MET A 71 -8.48 13.41 8.86
C MET A 71 -9.11 14.52 9.71
N GLY A 72 -10.37 14.86 9.43
CA GLY A 72 -11.10 15.95 10.09
C GLY A 72 -11.01 17.32 9.41
N VAL A 73 -10.19 17.45 8.35
CA VAL A 73 -10.10 18.69 7.54
C VAL A 73 -10.52 18.43 6.08
N ARG A 74 -9.88 17.47 5.41
CA ARG A 74 -10.09 17.13 4.00
C ARG A 74 -9.93 15.64 3.80
N CYS A 75 -10.91 14.87 4.26
CA CYS A 75 -10.90 13.45 3.99
C CYS A 75 -11.14 13.18 2.49
N HIS A 76 -10.11 12.68 1.80
CA HIS A 76 -10.22 12.32 0.40
C HIS A 76 -10.62 10.85 0.26
N CYS A 77 -11.86 10.53 0.65
CA CYS A 77 -12.41 9.23 0.30
C CYS A 77 -12.75 9.23 -1.20
N PRO A 78 -12.22 8.29 -1.99
CA PRO A 78 -12.85 8.01 -3.29
C PRO A 78 -14.30 7.69 -2.98
N ASN A 79 -15.20 8.42 -3.64
CA ASN A 79 -16.63 8.32 -3.40
C ASN A 79 -17.02 6.87 -3.73
N VAL A 80 -17.05 6.01 -2.71
CA VAL A 80 -17.60 4.66 -2.82
C VAL A 80 -19.08 4.94 -2.93
N ALA A 81 -19.53 5.21 -4.15
CA ALA A 81 -20.92 5.35 -4.47
C ALA A 81 -21.58 4.11 -3.89
N VAL A 82 -22.25 4.32 -2.76
CA VAL A 82 -23.09 3.35 -2.10
C VAL A 82 -24.11 2.95 -3.16
N ARG A 83 -23.84 1.85 -3.87
CA ARG A 83 -24.89 1.05 -4.48
C ARG A 83 -25.66 0.47 -3.31
N ALA A 84 -26.55 1.30 -2.76
CA ALA A 84 -27.66 0.83 -1.97
C ALA A 84 -28.44 -0.14 -2.87
N VAL A 85 -28.58 -1.37 -2.38
CA VAL A 85 -29.61 -2.38 -2.66
C VAL A 85 -30.37 -2.22 -3.97
#